data_AF-A0A7X7YPR3-F1
#
_entry.id   AF-A0A7X7YPR3-F1
#
_cell.length_a   1.000
_cell.length_b   1.000
_cell.length_c   1.000
_cell.angle_alpha   90.00
_cell.angle_beta   90.00
_cell.angle_gamma   90.00
#
_symmetry.space_group_name_H-M   'P 1'
#
loop_
_entity.id
_entity.type
_entity.pdbx_description
1 polymer ?
#
loop_
_entity_poly.entity_id
_entity_poly.type
_entity_poly.pdbx_seq_one_letter_code
_entity_poly.pdbx_strand_id
1 'polypeptide(L)'
;MSLSEIAVKGFIIGLFVASPMGPINMLCIQRTLNRGWKHGFSTGIGAMLSDLTYALITLIGVAMVSGFLAKHKTTIQLVGSIILFFFGFGVFRSNPLKGWTPTMKVEETRYMKDFISS
;
A
#
# COMPACT_ATOMS: atom_id res chain seq x y z
N MET A 1 19.92 -13.49 20.63
CA MET A 1 19.81 -12.87 19.29
C MET A 1 20.77 -11.71 19.25
N SER A 2 21.78 -11.78 18.38
CA SER A 2 22.72 -10.67 18.19
C SER A 2 22.06 -9.56 17.37
N LEU A 3 22.52 -8.31 17.55
CA LEU A 3 22.01 -7.16 16.78
C LEU A 3 22.15 -7.38 15.26
N SER A 4 23.21 -8.07 14.84
CA SER A 4 23.45 -8.44 13.44
C SER A 4 22.39 -9.39 12.88
N GLU A 5 21.92 -10.37 13.65
CA GLU A 5 20.85 -11.28 13.22
C GLU A 5 19.53 -10.53 13.00
N ILE A 6 19.20 -9.58 13.89
CA ILE A 6 17.97 -8.79 13.79
C ILE A 6 18.02 -7.89 12.55
N ALA A 7 19.16 -7.23 12.30
CA ALA A 7 19.36 -6.37 11.14
C ALA A 7 19.24 -7.16 9.82
N VAL A 8 19.89 -8.32 9.73
CA VAL A 8 19.86 -9.15 8.52
C VAL A 8 18.47 -9.73 8.27
N LYS A 9 17.79 -10.26 9.29
CA LYS A 9 16.42 -10.76 9.16
C LYS A 9 15.45 -9.66 8.77
N GLY A 10 15.55 -8.48 9.39
CA GLY A 10 14.72 -7.32 9.06
C GLY A 10 14.89 -6.90 7.60
N PHE A 11 16.14 -6.82 7.12
CA PHE A 11 16.43 -6.48 5.73
C PHE A 11 15.85 -7.51 4.75
N ILE A 12 16.05 -8.80 4.99
CA ILE A 12 15.54 -9.87 4.12
C ILE A 12 14.02 -9.85 4.06
N ILE A 13 13.35 -9.78 5.21
CA ILE A 13 11.87 -9.75 5.27
C ILE A 13 11.35 -8.50 4.57
N GLY A 14 11.97 -7.33 4.80
CA GLY A 14 11.62 -6.09 4.10
C GLY A 14 11.73 -6.21 2.58
N LEU A 15 12.80 -6.86 2.08
CA LEU A 15 12.99 -7.10 0.65
C LEU A 15 11.90 -8.02 0.08
N PHE A 16 11.53 -9.08 0.79
CA PHE A 16 10.44 -9.97 0.39
C PHE A 16 9.07 -9.27 0.38
N VAL A 17 8.82 -8.37 1.33
CA VAL A 17 7.57 -7.58 1.39
C VAL A 17 7.51 -6.51 0.31
N ALA A 18 8.65 -5.98 -0.14
CA ALA A 18 8.73 -5.04 -1.26
C ALA A 18 8.68 -5.72 -2.64
N SER A 19 9.03 -7.01 -2.72
CA SER A 19 9.02 -7.82 -3.93
C SER A 19 7.66 -7.99 -4.64
N PRO A 20 6.48 -7.92 -3.99
CA PRO A 20 5.21 -8.02 -4.69
C PRO A 20 5.06 -6.81 -5.63
N MET A 21 5.01 -7.08 -6.93
CA MET A 21 4.72 -6.07 -7.95
C MET A 21 3.22 -5.80 -7.98
N GLY A 22 2.72 -5.15 -6.93
CA GLY A 22 1.35 -4.66 -6.90
C GLY A 22 1.12 -3.52 -7.89
N PRO A 23 -0.15 -3.10 -8.10
CA PRO A 23 -0.50 -2.01 -9.01
C PRO A 23 0.23 -0.69 -8.67
N ILE A 24 0.45 -0.41 -7.38
CA ILE A 24 1.17 0.79 -6.91
C ILE A 24 2.65 0.76 -7.31
N ASN A 25 3.32 -0.39 -7.13
CA ASN A 25 4.73 -0.54 -7.46
C ASN A 25 4.95 -0.46 -8.98
N MET A 26 4.02 -1.04 -9.76
CA MET A 26 4.03 -0.94 -11.22
C MET A 26 3.83 0.50 -11.71
N LEU A 27 2.97 1.30 -11.05
CA LEU A 27 2.82 2.72 -11.34
C LEU A 27 4.10 3.52 -11.07
N CYS A 28 4.81 3.23 -9.97
CA CYS A 28 6.10 3.86 -9.67
C CYS A 28 7.15 3.54 -10.75
N ILE A 29 7.23 2.28 -11.18
CA ILE A 29 8.12 1.84 -12.27
C ILE A 29 7.75 2.56 -13.58
N GLN A 30 6.47 2.60 -13.96
CA GLN A 30 6.01 3.29 -15.16
C GLN A 30 6.35 4.78 -15.16
N ARG A 31 6.13 5.47 -14.02
CA ARG A 31 6.48 6.90 -13.88
C ARG A 31 7.99 7.11 -13.95
N THR A 32 8.78 6.21 -13.39
CA THR A 32 10.26 6.24 -13.45
C THR A 32 10.77 6.07 -14.88
N LEU A 33 10.24 5.08 -15.61
CA LEU A 33 10.65 4.83 -17.00
C LEU A 33 10.17 5.91 -17.98
N ASN A 34 8.96 6.45 -17.84
CA ASN A 34 8.41 7.42 -18.79
C ASN A 34 8.86 8.88 -18.56
N ARG A 35 9.12 9.30 -17.31
CA ARG A 35 9.48 10.69 -16.98
C ARG A 35 10.88 10.85 -16.35
N GLY A 36 11.61 9.74 -16.16
CA GLY A 36 12.96 9.73 -15.56
C GLY A 36 12.96 9.61 -14.02
N TRP A 37 14.13 9.33 -13.46
CA TRP A 37 14.33 8.97 -12.04
C TRP A 37 13.72 9.99 -11.06
N LYS A 38 13.83 11.29 -11.33
CA LYS A 38 13.34 12.34 -10.40
C LYS A 38 11.84 12.25 -10.11
N HIS A 39 11.03 11.85 -11.09
CA HIS A 39 9.58 11.68 -10.92
C HIS A 39 9.22 10.40 -10.17
N GLY A 40 9.96 9.32 -10.43
CA GLY A 40 9.85 8.07 -9.68
C GLY A 40 10.15 8.26 -8.19
N PHE A 41 11.23 8.99 -7.88
CA PHE A 41 11.64 9.26 -6.51
C PHE A 41 10.60 10.09 -5.74
N SER A 42 10.03 11.13 -6.38
CA SER A 42 9.00 11.95 -5.74
C SER A 42 7.70 11.18 -5.48
N THR A 43 7.31 10.27 -6.37
CA THR A 43 6.13 9.39 -6.16
C THR A 43 6.40 8.36 -5.06
N GLY A 44 7.61 7.79 -5.04
CA GLY A 44 8.04 6.84 -4.01
C GLY A 44 8.02 7.45 -2.59
N ILE A 45 8.53 8.67 -2.44
CA ILE A 45 8.47 9.39 -1.14
C ILE A 45 7.02 9.65 -0.73
N GLY A 46 6.15 10.06 -1.67
CA GLY A 46 4.72 10.27 -1.40
C GLY A 46 4.06 8.99 -0.88
N ALA A 47 4.25 7.86 -1.59
CA ALA A 47 3.70 6.57 -1.17
C ALA A 47 4.21 6.13 0.22
N MET A 48 5.50 6.28 0.50
CA MET A 48 6.06 5.98 1.82
C MET A 48 5.49 6.87 2.93
N LEU A 49 5.26 8.15 2.63
CA LEU A 49 4.68 9.10 3.58
C LEU A 49 3.21 8.78 3.87
N SER A 50 2.44 8.44 2.83
CA SER A 50 1.05 7.97 2.96
C SER A 50 0.98 6.70 3.82
N ASP A 51 1.80 5.69 3.54
CA ASP A 51 1.84 4.46 4.35
C ASP A 51 2.26 4.72 5.80
N LEU A 52 3.23 5.62 6.03
CA LEU A 52 3.67 5.99 7.37
C LEU A 52 2.57 6.71 8.15
N THR A 53 1.86 7.65 7.53
CA THR A 53 0.75 8.37 8.17
C THR A 53 -0.40 7.42 8.51
N TYR A 54 -0.77 6.51 7.60
CA TYR A 54 -1.76 5.47 7.89
C TYR A 54 -1.32 4.57 9.05
N ALA A 55 -0.06 4.14 9.07
CA ALA A 55 0.48 3.32 10.15
C ALA A 55 0.45 4.05 11.50
N LEU A 56 0.82 5.34 11.54
CA LEU A 56 0.77 6.16 12.74
C LEU A 56 -0.66 6.34 13.26
N ILE A 57 -1.60 6.70 12.38
CA ILE A 57 -3.01 6.86 12.73
C ILE A 57 -3.58 5.54 13.27
N THR A 58 -3.27 4.43 12.60
CA THR A 58 -3.72 3.10 13.01
C THR A 58 -3.13 2.71 14.37
N LEU A 59 -1.84 2.97 14.60
CA LEU A 59 -1.19 2.65 15.88
C LEU A 59 -1.84 3.40 17.04
N ILE A 60 -2.07 4.70 16.89
CA ILE A 60 -2.70 5.54 17.91
C ILE A 60 -4.16 5.11 18.11
N GLY A 61 -4.91 4.93 17.02
CA GLY A 61 -6.32 4.56 17.05
C GLY A 61 -6.55 3.18 17.70
N VAL A 62 -5.73 2.19 17.35
CA VAL A 62 -5.80 0.85 17.96
C VAL A 62 -5.44 0.91 19.45
N ALA A 63 -4.44 1.70 19.85
CA ALA A 63 -4.10 1.87 21.26
C ALA A 63 -5.29 2.40 22.08
N MET A 64 -5.98 3.43 21.56
CA MET A 64 -7.15 4.04 22.21
C MET A 64 -8.37 3.11 22.25
N VAL A 65 -8.61 2.34 21.18
CA VAL A 65 -9.80 1.49 21.03
C VAL A 65 -9.58 0.05 21.51
N SER A 66 -8.34 -0.31 21.89
CA SER A 66 -7.91 -1.66 22.29
C SER A 66 -8.84 -2.32 23.33
N GLY A 67 -9.31 -1.56 24.33
CA GLY A 67 -10.23 -2.06 25.36
C GLY A 67 -11.61 -2.46 24.82
N PHE A 68 -12.16 -1.71 23.86
CA PHE A 68 -13.43 -2.06 23.21
C PHE A 68 -13.25 -3.19 22.18
N LEU A 69 -12.09 -3.20 21.52
CA LEU A 69 -11.69 -4.23 20.55
C LEU A 69 -11.56 -5.61 21.21
N ALA A 70 -11.01 -5.69 22.43
CA ALA A 70 -10.89 -6.93 23.18
C ALA A 70 -12.26 -7.53 23.54
N LYS A 71 -13.24 -6.69 23.88
CA LYS A 71 -14.60 -7.13 24.24
C LYS A 71 -15.43 -7.60 23.04
N HIS A 72 -15.21 -7.02 21.85
CA HIS A 72 -15.97 -7.32 20.64
C HIS A 72 -15.11 -7.97 19.53
N LYS A 73 -13.98 -8.58 19.90
CA LYS A 73 -13.01 -9.16 18.96
C LYS A 73 -13.67 -10.10 17.95
N THR A 74 -14.54 -10.99 18.42
CA THR A 74 -15.25 -11.96 17.59
C THR A 74 -16.15 -11.27 16.56
N THR A 75 -16.92 -10.25 16.99
CA THR A 75 -17.83 -9.52 16.09
C THR A 75 -17.06 -8.77 15.01
N ILE A 76 -15.98 -8.08 15.37
CA ILE A 76 -15.15 -7.31 14.44
C ILE A 76 -14.44 -8.24 13.46
N GLN A 77 -13.92 -9.37 13.93
CA GLN A 77 -13.28 -10.38 13.08
C GLN A 77 -14.28 -10.99 12.09
N LEU A 78 -15.50 -11.27 12.53
CA LEU A 78 -16.53 -11.86 11.69
C LEU A 78 -16.98 -10.88 10.60
N VAL A 79 -17.20 -9.61 10.94
CA VAL A 79 -17.50 -8.55 9.97
C VAL A 79 -16.32 -8.34 9.00
N GLY A 80 -15.09 -8.27 9.51
CA GLY A 80 -13.89 -8.12 8.68
C GLY A 80 -13.73 -9.27 7.68
N SER A 81 -13.96 -10.51 8.11
CA SER A 81 -13.91 -11.68 7.23
C SER A 81 -15.00 -11.65 6.17
N ILE A 82 -16.23 -11.21 6.50
CA ILE A 82 -17.31 -11.09 5.53
C ILE A 82 -16.95 -10.04 4.47
N ILE A 83 -16.46 -8.87 4.88
CA ILE A 83 -16.01 -7.81 3.95
C ILE A 83 -14.91 -8.35 3.03
N LEU A 84 -13.91 -9.04 3.60
CA LEU A 84 -12.80 -9.60 2.82
C LEU A 84 -13.28 -10.69 1.85
N PHE A 85 -14.24 -11.51 2.25
CA PHE A 85 -14.83 -12.54 1.40
C PHE A 85 -15.59 -11.92 0.22
N PHE A 86 -16.41 -10.89 0.46
CA PHE A 86 -17.08 -10.15 -0.62
C PHE A 86 -16.09 -9.46 -1.55
N PHE A 87 -15.04 -8.85 -1.01
CA PHE A 87 -14.01 -8.20 -1.82
C PHE A 87 -13.24 -9.22 -2.67
N GLY A 88 -12.85 -10.35 -2.07
CA GLY A 88 -12.21 -11.46 -2.78
C GLY A 88 -13.09 -12.05 -3.88
N PHE A 89 -14.38 -12.26 -3.60
CA PHE A 89 -15.34 -12.72 -4.60
C PHE A 89 -15.55 -11.70 -5.73
N GLY A 90 -15.61 -10.40 -5.38
CA GLY A 90 -15.68 -9.30 -6.33
C GLY A 90 -14.47 -9.27 -7.27
N VAL A 91 -13.25 -9.44 -6.74
CA VAL A 91 -12.02 -9.53 -7.53
C VAL A 91 -11.98 -10.81 -8.37
N PHE A 92 -12.42 -11.95 -7.83
CA PHE A 92 -12.46 -13.22 -8.56
C PHE A 92 -13.39 -13.17 -9.78
N ARG A 93 -14.51 -12.45 -9.67
CA ARG A 93 -15.49 -12.28 -10.75
C ARG A 93 -15.17 -11.12 -11.68
N SER A 94 -14.42 -10.13 -11.20
CA SER A 94 -13.93 -9.01 -12.01
C SER A 94 -12.70 -9.47 -12.78
N ASN A 95 -12.85 -9.79 -14.06
CA ASN A 95 -11.73 -10.18 -14.92
C ASN A 95 -10.70 -9.02 -14.99
N PRO A 96 -9.57 -9.08 -14.24
CA PRO A 96 -8.68 -7.93 -14.08
C PRO A 96 -7.91 -7.60 -15.36
N LEU A 97 -8.00 -8.48 -16.36
CA LEU A 97 -7.38 -8.34 -17.68
C LEU A 97 -8.30 -7.70 -18.73
N LYS A 98 -9.61 -7.51 -18.46
CA LYS A 98 -10.57 -7.03 -19.49
C LYS A 98 -10.54 -5.51 -19.71
N GLY A 99 -9.74 -4.78 -18.93
CA GLY A 99 -9.63 -3.32 -18.99
C GLY A 99 -8.23 -2.79 -18.73
N TRP A 100 -7.17 -3.60 -18.89
CA TRP A 100 -5.80 -3.08 -18.87
C TRP A 100 -5.49 -2.40 -20.21
N THR A 101 -6.15 -1.28 -20.44
CA THR A 101 -5.66 -0.24 -21.34
C THR A 101 -4.91 0.75 -20.47
N PRO A 102 -3.60 0.98 -20.67
CA PRO A 102 -2.89 2.10 -20.05
C PRO A 102 -3.34 3.39 -20.74
N THR A 103 -4.63 3.69 -20.74
CA THR A 103 -5.16 5.01 -21.08
C THR A 103 -5.23 5.82 -19.80
N MET A 104 -4.11 5.89 -19.08
CA MET A 104 -3.88 7.02 -18.21
C MET A 104 -3.73 8.20 -19.17
N LYS A 105 -4.79 9.02 -19.29
CA LYS A 105 -4.63 10.36 -19.83
C LYS A 105 -3.47 10.98 -19.05
N VAL A 106 -2.35 11.20 -19.72
CA VAL A 106 -1.18 11.88 -19.18
C VAL A 106 -1.62 13.31 -18.95
N GLU A 107 -2.27 13.58 -17.82
CA GLU A 107 -2.66 14.93 -17.46
C GLU A 107 -1.36 15.69 -17.15
N GLU A 108 -1.14 16.78 -17.88
CA GLU A 108 0.04 17.65 -17.91
C GLU A 108 0.23 18.46 -16.61
N THR A 109 -0.03 17.89 -15.43
CA THR A 109 -0.12 18.70 -14.22
C THR A 109 1.11 18.60 -13.34
N ARG A 110 2.02 19.56 -13.55
CA ARG A 110 2.96 20.20 -12.60
C ARG A 110 3.30 19.41 -11.33
N TYR A 111 4.57 19.00 -11.23
CA TYR A 111 5.31 18.34 -10.13
C TYR A 111 4.69 18.30 -8.71
N MET A 112 4.10 19.39 -8.22
CA MET A 112 3.50 19.44 -6.88
C MET A 112 2.17 18.68 -6.75
N LYS A 113 1.45 18.48 -7.86
CA LYS A 113 0.19 17.70 -7.86
C LYS A 113 0.43 16.19 -7.77
N ASP A 114 1.56 15.70 -8.28
CA ASP A 114 1.94 14.28 -8.15
C ASP A 114 2.30 13.92 -6.69
N PHE A 115 2.81 14.87 -5.91
CA PHE A 115 3.13 14.69 -4.49
C PHE A 115 1.91 14.72 -3.57
N ILE A 116 0.87 15.49 -3.94
CA ILE A 116 -0.36 15.65 -3.15
C ILE A 116 -1.42 14.60 -3.53
N SER A 117 -1.35 14.01 -4.73
CA SER A 117 -2.29 12.97 -5.18
C SER A 117 -1.83 11.53 -4.94
N SER A 118 -0.62 11.32 -4.39
CA SER A 118 -0.13 10.01 -3.90
C SER A 118 -0.41 9.89 -2.40
#